data_AF-A0A1I0CJ22-F1
#
_entry.id   AF-A0A1I0CJ22-F1
#
_cell.length_a   1.000
_cell.length_b   1.000
_cell.length_c   1.000
_cell.angle_alpha   90.00
_cell.angle_beta   90.00
_cell.angle_gamma   90.00
#
_symmetry.space_group_name_H-M   'P 1'
#
loop_
_entity.id
_entity.type
_entity.pdbx_description
1 polymer ?
#
loop_
_entity_poly.entity_id
_entity_poly.type
_entity_poly.pdbx_seq_one_letter_code
_entity_poly.pdbx_strand_id
1 'polypeptide(L)'
;MSTSTFRTAIAQARDLLRWRSPLRTELWAARLLADLEPEQVEPLLRELAGDGGAEARLTLAALAAVAPPAQDDDVAESGGPLAAGASVFGRAAEGALDALPGWAGRMGRVACEGAWYGRADPYGEQILAALSFRYENGKEPHVLVVGIDQPHGGLAVDAVVEEVKFLDDLGLAAAEPGVVAGRVLDAFELGDRLLGAEVADTLPGVRALAVARTRSVPGLVRGAGDDTAERFAELEGLPELPGAREAFGKLREFVGDHPLWWSPDRVSRFLTSWLPREAILSDAAIAAMPEVVRAWTRFNGDQPAVSRRIDEDAPRLAALMADESLAGLGKRLAQAELARAELAQDRPDQGPQEG
;
A
#
# COMPACT_ATOMS: atom_id res chain seq x y z
N MET A 1 10.55 -22.55 -27.08
CA MET A 1 11.27 -21.37 -26.58
C MET A 1 11.35 -20.36 -27.70
N SER A 2 10.85 -19.13 -27.55
CA SER A 2 11.03 -18.15 -28.62
C SER A 2 12.48 -17.67 -28.56
N THR A 3 13.32 -18.16 -29.48
CA THR A 3 14.70 -17.68 -29.72
C THR A 3 14.77 -16.14 -29.91
N SER A 4 13.62 -15.49 -30.06
CA SER A 4 13.44 -14.03 -30.08
C SER A 4 13.78 -13.35 -28.75
N THR A 5 13.34 -13.88 -27.59
CA THR A 5 13.51 -13.20 -26.29
C THR A 5 14.99 -13.15 -25.89
N PHE A 6 15.68 -14.29 -25.99
CA PHE A 6 17.12 -14.35 -25.75
C PHE A 6 17.90 -13.40 -26.68
N ARG A 7 17.66 -13.44 -28.00
CA ARG A 7 18.36 -12.57 -28.96
C ARG A 7 18.10 -11.09 -28.69
N THR A 8 16.85 -10.73 -28.36
CA THR A 8 16.48 -9.36 -27.99
C THR A 8 17.22 -8.93 -26.73
N ALA A 9 17.25 -9.78 -25.71
CA ALA A 9 17.95 -9.49 -24.47
C ALA A 9 19.46 -9.26 -24.69
N ILE A 10 20.12 -10.14 -25.45
CA ILE A 10 21.53 -9.99 -25.82
C ILE A 10 21.79 -8.70 -26.61
N ALA A 11 20.94 -8.39 -27.59
CA ALA A 11 21.09 -7.17 -28.38
C ALA A 11 20.98 -5.90 -27.53
N GLN A 12 20.01 -5.85 -26.60
CA GLN A 12 19.81 -4.71 -25.70
C GLN A 12 20.91 -4.60 -24.63
N ALA A 13 21.36 -5.73 -24.08
CA ALA A 13 22.44 -5.77 -23.09
C ALA A 13 23.75 -5.19 -23.64
N ARG A 14 24.01 -5.33 -24.93
CA ARG A 14 25.17 -4.72 -25.59
C ARG A 14 25.20 -3.19 -25.47
N ASP A 15 24.04 -2.54 -25.62
CA ASP A 15 23.96 -1.09 -25.49
C ASP A 15 24.07 -0.65 -24.02
N LEU A 16 23.53 -1.44 -23.09
CA LEU A 16 23.68 -1.21 -21.65
C LEU A 16 25.13 -1.27 -21.19
N LEU A 17 25.92 -2.23 -21.70
CA LEU A 17 27.38 -2.31 -21.47
C LEU A 17 28.11 -1.03 -21.89
N ARG A 18 27.61 -0.33 -22.92
CA ARG A 18 28.19 0.94 -23.40
C ARG A 18 27.78 2.13 -22.54
N TRP A 19 26.52 2.20 -22.10
CA TRP A 19 26.01 3.30 -21.28
C TRP A 19 26.50 3.28 -19.84
N ARG A 20 26.82 2.09 -19.28
CA ARG A 20 27.39 1.93 -17.94
C ARG A 20 26.51 2.51 -16.83
N SER A 21 25.19 2.34 -16.98
CA SER A 21 24.15 2.83 -16.08
C SER A 21 23.49 1.64 -15.35
N PRO A 22 23.81 1.39 -14.06
CA PRO A 22 23.09 0.46 -13.21
C PRO A 22 21.57 0.66 -13.28
N LEU A 23 21.08 1.89 -13.10
CA LEU A 23 19.65 2.18 -13.03
C LEU A 23 18.93 1.80 -14.31
N ARG A 24 19.49 2.19 -15.46
CA ARG A 24 18.90 1.88 -16.76
C ARG A 24 18.91 0.38 -17.05
N THR A 25 19.93 -0.33 -16.53
CA THR A 25 20.06 -1.78 -16.68
C THR A 25 19.03 -2.51 -15.80
N GLU A 26 18.81 -2.06 -14.58
CA GLU A 26 17.80 -2.62 -13.68
C GLU A 26 16.36 -2.33 -14.16
N LEU A 27 16.08 -1.11 -14.65
CA LEU A 27 14.79 -0.76 -15.27
C LEU A 27 14.53 -1.57 -16.55
N TRP A 28 15.58 -1.91 -17.30
CA TRP A 28 15.46 -2.81 -18.44
C TRP A 28 15.17 -4.24 -17.98
N ALA A 29 15.88 -4.75 -16.97
CA ALA A 29 15.67 -6.08 -16.44
C ALA A 29 14.30 -6.26 -15.80
N ALA A 30 13.75 -5.23 -15.15
CA ALA A 30 12.40 -5.26 -14.58
C ALA A 30 11.33 -5.42 -15.68
N ARG A 31 11.47 -4.70 -16.80
CA ARG A 31 10.60 -4.86 -17.98
C ARG A 31 10.75 -6.22 -18.63
N LEU A 32 12.00 -6.68 -18.81
CA LEU A 32 12.26 -8.02 -19.33
C LEU A 32 11.59 -9.09 -18.46
N LEU A 33 11.66 -8.95 -17.13
CA LEU A 33 11.00 -9.88 -16.21
C LEU A 33 9.47 -9.82 -16.30
N ALA A 34 8.89 -8.63 -16.48
CA ALA A 34 7.45 -8.45 -16.64
C ALA A 34 6.90 -9.10 -17.92
N ASP A 35 7.70 -9.12 -18.99
CA ASP A 35 7.32 -9.71 -20.28
C ASP A 35 7.54 -11.24 -20.33
N LEU A 36 8.10 -11.85 -19.27
CA LEU A 36 8.37 -13.29 -19.22
C LEU A 36 7.21 -14.05 -18.59
N GLU A 37 6.70 -15.03 -19.33
CA GLU A 37 5.80 -16.03 -18.77
C GLU A 37 6.58 -16.99 -17.82
N PRO A 38 5.95 -17.54 -16.77
CA PRO A 38 6.62 -18.42 -15.81
C PRO A 38 7.38 -19.59 -16.46
N GLU A 39 6.81 -20.23 -17.48
CA GLU A 39 7.44 -21.33 -18.21
C GLU A 39 8.64 -20.91 -19.09
N GLN A 40 8.85 -19.61 -19.31
CA GLN A 40 9.96 -19.08 -20.11
C GLN A 40 11.20 -18.77 -19.27
N VAL A 41 11.04 -18.61 -17.95
CA VAL A 41 12.11 -18.18 -17.03
C VAL A 41 13.28 -19.16 -17.04
N GLU A 42 13.06 -20.42 -16.65
CA GLU A 42 14.15 -21.41 -16.59
C GLU A 42 14.82 -21.68 -17.95
N PRO A 43 14.07 -21.85 -19.06
CA PRO A 43 14.64 -21.86 -20.40
C PRO A 43 15.63 -20.74 -20.69
N LEU A 44 15.22 -19.49 -20.44
CA LEU A 44 16.02 -18.31 -20.72
C LEU A 44 17.29 -18.29 -19.86
N LEU A 45 17.15 -18.54 -18.55
CA LEU A 45 18.28 -18.56 -17.62
C LEU A 45 19.33 -19.61 -18.03
N ARG A 46 18.88 -20.80 -18.46
CA ARG A 46 19.78 -21.86 -18.95
C ARG A 46 20.50 -21.46 -20.24
N GLU A 47 19.80 -20.81 -21.18
CA GLU A 47 20.40 -20.33 -22.43
C GLU A 47 21.44 -19.23 -22.18
N LEU A 48 21.14 -18.26 -21.30
CA LEU A 48 22.06 -17.21 -20.88
C LEU A 48 23.31 -17.77 -20.17
N ALA A 49 23.12 -18.73 -19.27
CA ALA A 49 24.24 -19.38 -18.59
C ALA A 49 25.13 -20.17 -19.55
N GLY A 50 24.53 -20.81 -20.57
CA GLY A 50 25.24 -21.56 -21.60
C GLY A 50 26.04 -20.69 -22.58
N ASP A 51 25.54 -19.48 -22.93
CA ASP A 51 26.25 -18.53 -23.78
C ASP A 51 27.52 -17.99 -23.11
N GLY A 52 27.40 -17.57 -21.84
CA GLY A 52 28.54 -17.13 -21.04
C GLY A 52 29.24 -15.86 -21.53
N GLY A 53 28.71 -15.17 -22.55
CA GLY A 53 29.19 -13.89 -23.03
C GLY A 53 28.93 -12.74 -22.05
N ALA A 54 29.53 -11.58 -22.30
CA ALA A 54 29.39 -10.42 -21.42
C ALA A 54 27.93 -9.91 -21.35
N GLU A 55 27.23 -9.91 -22.50
CA GLU A 55 25.81 -9.58 -22.57
C GLU A 55 24.93 -10.55 -21.79
N ALA A 56 25.18 -11.85 -21.89
CA ALA A 56 24.43 -12.87 -21.16
C ALA A 56 24.66 -12.77 -19.64
N ARG A 57 25.92 -12.60 -19.22
CA ARG A 57 26.27 -12.36 -17.81
C ARG A 57 25.64 -11.09 -17.27
N LEU A 58 25.63 -10.00 -18.05
CA LEU A 58 24.97 -8.75 -17.63
C LEU A 58 23.48 -8.98 -17.43
N THR A 59 22.84 -9.71 -18.34
CA THR A 59 21.41 -10.04 -18.26
C THR A 59 21.10 -10.83 -16.99
N LEU A 60 21.87 -11.88 -16.71
CA LEU A 60 21.72 -12.68 -15.49
C LEU A 60 21.91 -11.83 -14.23
N ALA A 61 22.97 -11.03 -14.16
CA ALA A 61 23.23 -10.16 -13.02
C ALA A 61 22.14 -9.09 -12.82
N ALA A 62 21.61 -8.53 -13.90
CA ALA A 62 20.55 -7.53 -13.86
C ALA A 62 19.21 -8.13 -13.41
N LEU A 63 18.85 -9.31 -13.92
CA LEU A 63 17.67 -10.05 -13.48
C LEU A 63 17.77 -10.42 -12.00
N ALA A 64 18.92 -10.92 -11.54
CA ALA A 64 19.14 -11.23 -10.12
C ALA A 64 19.04 -9.99 -9.21
N ALA A 65 19.38 -8.80 -9.70
CA ALA A 65 19.30 -7.56 -8.92
C ALA A 65 17.87 -7.04 -8.70
N VAL A 66 16.92 -7.38 -9.59
CA VAL A 66 15.52 -6.92 -9.51
C VAL A 66 14.52 -8.04 -9.22
N ALA A 67 14.91 -9.30 -9.38
CA ALA A 67 14.05 -10.44 -9.15
C ALA A 67 13.62 -10.51 -7.67
N PRO A 68 12.39 -10.97 -7.39
CA PRO A 68 11.98 -11.24 -6.03
C PRO A 68 12.92 -12.30 -5.40
N PRO A 69 13.18 -12.22 -4.08
CA PRO A 69 13.81 -13.31 -3.35
C PRO A 69 12.93 -14.56 -3.45
N ALA A 70 13.53 -15.73 -3.24
CA ALA A 70 12.76 -16.98 -3.13
C ALA A 70 11.68 -16.81 -2.05
N GLN A 71 10.45 -17.23 -2.33
CA GLN A 71 9.41 -17.30 -1.30
C GLN A 71 9.77 -18.46 -0.36
N ASP A 72 9.56 -18.29 0.95
CA ASP A 72 9.89 -19.32 1.95
C ASP A 72 9.17 -20.66 1.71
N ASP A 73 8.06 -20.66 0.96
CA ASP A 73 7.32 -21.87 0.57
C ASP A 73 8.10 -22.77 -0.43
N ASP A 74 9.06 -22.23 -1.20
CA ASP A 74 9.94 -23.03 -2.09
C ASP A 74 11.00 -23.84 -1.32
N VAL A 75 11.23 -23.52 -0.05
CA VAL A 75 12.24 -24.17 0.80
C VAL A 75 11.73 -25.50 1.37
N ALA A 76 10.41 -25.71 1.42
CA ALA A 76 9.82 -26.93 1.97
C ALA A 76 10.09 -28.18 1.11
N GLU A 77 10.37 -28.04 -0.19
CA GLU A 77 10.61 -29.18 -1.09
C GLU A 77 12.08 -29.51 -1.38
N SER A 78 13.04 -28.66 -0.99
CA SER A 78 14.46 -28.87 -1.32
C SER A 78 15.36 -28.85 -0.07
N GLY A 79 15.30 -29.95 0.67
CA GLY A 79 16.09 -30.19 1.87
C GLY A 79 17.61 -30.07 1.65
N GLY A 80 18.21 -29.06 2.29
CA GLY A 80 19.66 -28.86 2.34
C GLY A 80 20.05 -27.61 3.16
N PRO A 81 20.70 -27.73 4.34
CA PRO A 81 20.91 -26.61 5.26
C PRO A 81 21.92 -25.52 4.84
N LEU A 82 22.40 -25.51 3.59
CA LEU A 82 23.49 -24.63 3.12
C LEU A 82 23.18 -23.89 1.79
N ALA A 83 21.96 -24.03 1.25
CA ALA A 83 21.51 -23.32 0.04
C ALA A 83 20.16 -22.58 0.25
N ALA A 84 19.88 -22.19 1.49
CA ALA A 84 18.64 -21.49 1.85
C ALA A 84 18.69 -20.02 1.37
N GLY A 85 17.85 -19.67 0.40
CA GLY A 85 17.47 -18.28 0.12
C GLY A 85 17.88 -17.68 -1.23
N ALA A 86 18.65 -18.37 -2.08
CA ALA A 86 18.99 -17.86 -3.40
C ALA A 86 17.87 -18.13 -4.41
N SER A 87 17.23 -17.07 -4.93
CA SER A 87 16.23 -17.20 -6.01
C SER A 87 16.84 -17.91 -7.24
N VAL A 88 16.01 -18.49 -8.10
CA VAL A 88 16.47 -19.11 -9.36
C VAL A 88 17.34 -18.16 -10.19
N PHE A 89 17.04 -16.86 -10.14
CA PHE A 89 17.83 -15.80 -10.76
C PHE A 89 19.19 -15.62 -10.08
N GLY A 90 19.23 -15.59 -8.75
CA GLY A 90 20.48 -15.50 -7.98
C GLY A 90 21.42 -16.67 -8.27
N ARG A 91 20.89 -17.89 -8.32
CA ARG A 91 21.67 -19.09 -8.70
C ARG A 91 22.19 -19.02 -10.13
N ALA A 92 21.35 -18.60 -11.08
CA ALA A 92 21.76 -18.46 -12.47
C ALA A 92 22.80 -17.36 -12.69
N ALA A 93 22.84 -16.34 -11.83
CA ALA A 93 23.80 -15.23 -11.89
C ALA A 93 25.11 -15.48 -11.13
N GLU A 94 25.30 -16.65 -10.53
CA GLU A 94 26.52 -16.99 -9.78
C GLU A 94 27.77 -16.85 -10.67
N GLY A 95 28.77 -16.10 -10.21
CA GLY A 95 29.98 -15.79 -10.97
C GLY A 95 29.80 -14.87 -12.18
N ALA A 96 28.58 -14.42 -12.49
CA ALA A 96 28.32 -13.55 -13.64
C ALA A 96 29.03 -12.18 -13.48
N LEU A 97 29.10 -11.66 -12.26
CA LEU A 97 29.71 -10.36 -11.94
C LEU A 97 31.25 -10.35 -12.06
N ASP A 98 31.91 -11.48 -11.88
CA ASP A 98 33.39 -11.56 -11.79
C ASP A 98 34.10 -11.13 -13.07
N ALA A 99 33.43 -11.28 -14.21
CA ALA A 99 33.94 -10.89 -15.53
C ALA A 99 33.29 -9.63 -16.10
N LEU A 100 32.40 -8.98 -15.35
CA LEU A 100 31.73 -7.76 -15.77
C LEU A 100 32.51 -6.52 -15.31
N PRO A 101 32.35 -5.37 -16.02
CA PRO A 101 32.93 -4.12 -15.55
C PRO A 101 32.41 -3.75 -14.16
N GLY A 102 33.25 -3.15 -13.31
CA GLY A 102 32.91 -2.86 -11.91
C GLY A 102 31.68 -1.97 -11.67
N TRP A 103 31.13 -1.32 -12.71
CA TRP A 103 29.84 -0.65 -12.59
C TRP A 103 28.68 -1.63 -12.39
N ALA A 104 28.74 -2.83 -12.98
CA ALA A 104 27.69 -3.84 -12.90
C ALA A 104 27.52 -4.36 -11.46
N GLY A 105 28.62 -4.44 -10.70
CA GLY A 105 28.60 -4.82 -9.29
C GLY A 105 27.83 -3.84 -8.37
N ARG A 106 27.46 -2.66 -8.88
CA ARG A 106 26.64 -1.67 -8.14
C ARG A 106 25.14 -1.89 -8.29
N MET A 107 24.69 -2.73 -9.23
CA MET A 107 23.27 -3.06 -9.35
C MET A 107 22.75 -3.66 -8.03
N GLY A 108 21.55 -3.28 -7.62
CA GLY A 108 20.92 -3.64 -6.35
C GLY A 108 21.51 -2.95 -5.11
N ARG A 109 22.66 -2.29 -5.22
CA ARG A 109 23.37 -1.64 -4.09
C ARG A 109 23.07 -0.15 -4.03
N VAL A 110 21.93 0.18 -3.43
CA VAL A 110 21.47 1.55 -3.23
C VAL A 110 21.26 1.85 -1.75
N ALA A 111 21.39 3.13 -1.39
CA ALA A 111 20.95 3.65 -0.12
C ALA A 111 19.67 4.47 -0.32
N CYS A 112 18.69 4.30 0.57
CA CYS A 112 17.52 5.17 0.65
C CYS A 112 17.91 6.45 1.39
N GLU A 113 17.75 7.60 0.74
CA GLU A 113 18.15 8.92 1.28
C GLU A 113 16.98 9.72 1.88
N GLY A 114 15.74 9.32 1.59
CA GLY A 114 14.54 10.06 2.00
C GLY A 114 13.26 9.39 1.56
N ALA A 115 12.15 9.79 2.18
CA ALA A 115 10.83 9.28 1.89
C ALA A 115 9.75 10.33 2.09
N TRP A 116 8.67 10.21 1.31
CA TRP A 116 7.53 11.11 1.35
C TRP A 116 6.23 10.34 1.17
N TYR A 117 5.16 10.85 1.78
CA TYR A 117 3.84 10.25 1.74
C TYR A 117 2.77 11.33 1.78
N GLY A 118 1.71 11.18 0.99
CA GLY A 118 0.63 12.15 0.99
C GLY A 118 -0.38 11.96 -0.14
N ARG A 119 -1.44 12.76 -0.10
CA ARG A 119 -2.54 12.67 -1.07
C ARG A 119 -2.08 13.05 -2.48
N ALA A 120 -2.48 12.23 -3.45
CA ALA A 120 -2.32 12.50 -4.87
C ALA A 120 -3.43 13.39 -5.42
N ASP A 121 -4.62 13.31 -4.81
CA ASP A 121 -5.82 14.05 -5.18
C ASP A 121 -6.43 14.79 -3.96
N PRO A 122 -7.35 15.75 -4.18
CA PRO A 122 -7.93 16.55 -3.10
C PRO A 122 -8.63 15.75 -1.98
N TYR A 123 -9.06 14.52 -2.27
CA TYR A 123 -9.81 13.66 -1.37
C TYR A 123 -9.00 12.49 -0.83
N GLY A 124 -7.77 12.26 -1.30
CA GLY A 124 -6.93 11.14 -0.88
C GLY A 124 -7.48 9.78 -1.29
N GLU A 125 -8.26 9.72 -2.37
CA GLU A 125 -8.64 8.45 -3.02
C GLU A 125 -7.39 7.73 -3.53
N GLN A 126 -6.43 8.51 -4.02
CA GLN A 126 -5.09 8.08 -4.34
C GLN A 126 -4.10 8.75 -3.41
N ILE A 127 -3.14 7.97 -2.96
CA ILE A 127 -2.00 8.41 -2.16
C ILE A 127 -0.72 8.12 -2.95
N LEU A 128 0.26 9.00 -2.85
CA LEU A 128 1.61 8.75 -3.35
C LEU A 128 2.53 8.39 -2.19
N ALA A 129 3.29 7.33 -2.39
CA ALA A 129 4.42 6.94 -1.56
C ALA A 129 5.70 7.08 -2.39
N ALA A 130 6.64 7.89 -1.93
CA ALA A 130 7.88 8.16 -2.65
C ALA A 130 9.11 7.83 -1.81
N LEU A 131 10.11 7.20 -2.43
CA LEU A 131 11.38 6.80 -1.83
C LEU A 131 12.53 7.24 -2.73
N SER A 132 13.45 8.06 -2.22
CA SER A 132 14.64 8.49 -2.97
C SER A 132 15.82 7.57 -2.72
N PHE A 133 16.51 7.20 -3.80
CA PHE A 133 17.63 6.26 -3.78
C PHE A 133 18.86 6.84 -4.48
N ARG A 134 20.02 6.34 -4.04
CA ARG A 134 21.31 6.65 -4.65
C ARG A 134 22.25 5.45 -4.58
N TYR A 135 23.08 5.27 -5.59
CA TYR A 135 24.14 4.25 -5.56
C TYR A 135 25.33 4.72 -4.71
N GLU A 136 26.14 3.78 -4.23
CA GLU A 136 27.34 4.06 -3.41
C GLU A 136 28.31 5.09 -4.03
N ASN A 137 28.43 5.10 -5.36
CA ASN A 137 29.31 6.05 -6.07
C ASN A 137 28.69 7.45 -6.23
N GLY A 138 27.48 7.62 -5.72
CA GLY A 138 26.75 8.85 -5.67
C GLY A 138 26.13 9.33 -6.98
N LYS A 139 26.19 8.53 -8.05
CA LYS A 139 25.59 8.85 -9.36
C LYS A 139 24.16 8.35 -9.44
N GLU A 140 23.43 8.87 -10.42
CA GLU A 140 22.05 8.44 -10.74
C GLU A 140 21.09 8.50 -9.54
N PRO A 141 20.99 9.66 -8.85
CA PRO A 141 19.95 9.84 -7.85
C PRO A 141 18.58 9.70 -8.53
N HIS A 142 17.69 8.92 -7.93
CA HIS A 142 16.36 8.65 -8.48
C HIS A 142 15.33 8.54 -7.36
N VAL A 143 14.07 8.75 -7.71
CA VAL A 143 12.94 8.54 -6.81
C VAL A 143 12.04 7.46 -7.39
N LEU A 144 11.68 6.49 -6.56
CA LEU A 144 10.57 5.58 -6.82
C LEU A 144 9.31 6.24 -6.28
N VAL A 145 8.29 6.41 -7.11
CA VAL A 145 6.96 6.90 -6.69
C VAL A 145 5.94 5.81 -6.99
N VAL A 146 5.11 5.47 -6.01
CA VAL A 146 4.06 4.45 -6.10
C VAL A 146 2.72 5.12 -5.79
N GLY A 147 1.76 4.95 -6.71
CA GLY A 147 0.37 5.33 -6.53
C GLY A 147 -0.39 4.23 -5.81
N ILE A 148 -1.05 4.58 -4.70
CA ILE A 148 -1.79 3.67 -3.83
C ILE A 148 -3.27 4.08 -3.85
N ASP A 149 -4.13 3.18 -4.32
CA ASP A 149 -5.57 3.37 -4.38
C ASP A 149 -6.25 2.93 -3.08
N GLN A 150 -6.80 3.90 -2.36
CA GLN A 150 -7.45 3.69 -1.07
C GLN A 150 -8.84 3.04 -1.19
N PRO A 151 -9.70 3.40 -2.18
CA PRO A 151 -11.00 2.74 -2.38
C PRO A 151 -10.94 1.22 -2.52
N HIS A 152 -9.87 0.68 -3.11
CA HIS A 152 -9.64 -0.75 -3.28
C HIS A 152 -8.70 -1.35 -2.20
N GLY A 153 -8.64 -0.72 -1.02
CA GLY A 153 -7.97 -1.27 0.16
C GLY A 153 -6.49 -0.91 0.29
N GLY A 154 -6.01 0.12 -0.42
CA GLY A 154 -4.62 0.52 -0.41
C GLY A 154 -3.77 -0.24 -1.42
N LEU A 155 -4.30 -0.51 -2.61
CA LEU A 155 -3.64 -1.27 -3.66
C LEU A 155 -2.60 -0.42 -4.41
N ALA A 156 -1.43 -0.98 -4.74
CA ALA A 156 -0.50 -0.33 -5.67
C ALA A 156 -1.06 -0.38 -7.10
N VAL A 157 -1.39 0.78 -7.66
CA VAL A 157 -2.02 0.90 -8.99
C VAL A 157 -1.10 1.51 -10.05
N ASP A 158 -0.05 2.21 -9.64
CA ASP A 158 0.96 2.78 -10.54
C ASP A 158 2.32 2.86 -9.83
N ALA A 159 3.40 2.81 -10.61
CA ALA A 159 4.75 3.03 -10.13
C ALA A 159 5.64 3.60 -11.24
N VAL A 160 6.40 4.63 -10.90
CA VAL A 160 7.37 5.26 -11.79
C VAL A 160 8.70 5.48 -11.08
N VAL A 161 9.77 5.53 -11.86
CA VAL A 161 11.11 5.90 -11.39
C VAL A 161 11.56 7.13 -12.13
N GLU A 162 11.79 8.21 -11.38
CA GLU A 162 12.05 9.54 -11.91
C GLU A 162 13.28 10.19 -11.27
N GLU A 163 13.66 11.37 -11.75
CA GLU A 163 14.64 12.22 -11.09
C GLU A 163 14.06 12.85 -9.81
N VAL A 164 14.90 13.14 -8.82
CA VAL A 164 14.46 13.66 -7.51
C VAL A 164 13.63 14.96 -7.61
N LYS A 165 13.91 15.80 -8.62
CA LYS A 165 13.15 17.04 -8.90
C LYS A 165 11.66 16.80 -9.17
N PHE A 166 11.27 15.58 -9.54
CA PHE A 166 9.87 15.19 -9.73
C PHE A 166 9.03 15.37 -8.46
N LEU A 167 9.66 15.31 -7.27
CA LEU A 167 8.99 15.50 -5.99
C LEU A 167 8.49 16.93 -5.77
N ASP A 168 9.15 17.93 -6.37
CA ASP A 168 8.88 19.35 -6.11
C ASP A 168 7.44 19.72 -6.48
N ASP A 169 6.86 19.03 -7.45
CA ASP A 169 5.51 19.27 -7.96
C ASP A 169 4.41 18.45 -7.24
N LEU A 170 4.78 17.51 -6.36
CA LEU A 170 3.83 16.57 -5.75
C LEU A 170 3.26 17.02 -4.40
N GLY A 171 3.89 17.99 -3.73
CA GLY A 171 3.41 18.52 -2.44
C GLY A 171 3.35 17.48 -1.30
N LEU A 172 4.18 16.43 -1.37
CA LEU A 172 4.18 15.35 -0.38
C LEU A 172 4.91 15.76 0.91
N ALA A 173 4.42 15.28 2.05
CA ALA A 173 5.08 15.48 3.33
C ALA A 173 6.23 14.48 3.50
N ALA A 174 7.34 14.92 4.09
CA ALA A 174 8.42 14.03 4.50
C ALA A 174 7.91 13.02 5.54
N ALA A 175 8.35 11.78 5.43
CA ALA A 175 7.94 10.67 6.30
C ALA A 175 9.10 9.72 6.57
N GLU A 176 8.95 8.84 7.56
CA GLU A 176 9.96 7.85 7.91
C GLU A 176 10.13 6.79 6.79
N PRO A 177 11.34 6.58 6.23
CA PRO A 177 11.53 5.68 5.11
C PRO A 177 11.05 4.25 5.33
N GLY A 178 11.29 3.69 6.52
CA GLY A 178 10.85 2.33 6.85
C GLY A 178 9.33 2.16 6.85
N VAL A 179 8.59 3.20 7.22
CA VAL A 179 7.12 3.22 7.22
C VAL A 179 6.59 3.34 5.79
N VAL A 180 7.11 4.28 5.00
CA VAL A 180 6.70 4.47 3.59
C VAL A 180 7.00 3.20 2.79
N ALA A 181 8.17 2.60 2.98
CA ALA A 181 8.55 1.37 2.33
C ALA A 181 7.65 0.19 2.74
N GLY A 182 7.29 0.07 4.02
CA GLY A 182 6.34 -0.94 4.47
C GLY A 182 4.97 -0.80 3.79
N ARG A 183 4.44 0.43 3.70
CA ARG A 183 3.17 0.72 3.01
C ARG A 183 3.23 0.36 1.52
N VAL A 184 4.34 0.65 0.84
CA VAL A 184 4.54 0.26 -0.56
C VAL A 184 4.52 -1.27 -0.72
N LEU A 185 5.18 -2.02 0.17
CA LEU A 185 5.16 -3.49 0.12
C LEU A 185 3.77 -4.06 0.42
N ASP A 186 3.07 -3.51 1.42
CA ASP A 186 1.69 -3.91 1.74
C ASP A 186 0.78 -3.70 0.52
N ALA A 187 0.93 -2.58 -0.19
CA ALA A 187 0.15 -2.25 -1.37
C ALA A 187 0.42 -3.20 -2.55
N PHE A 188 1.68 -3.60 -2.78
CA PHE A 188 2.02 -4.58 -3.81
C PHE A 188 1.55 -6.00 -3.44
N GLU A 189 1.67 -6.40 -2.18
CA GLU A 189 1.22 -7.71 -1.71
C GLU A 189 -0.30 -7.87 -1.74
N LEU A 190 -1.04 -6.78 -1.52
CA LEU A 190 -2.49 -6.78 -1.72
C LEU A 190 -2.84 -7.04 -3.20
N GLY A 191 -2.11 -6.42 -4.13
CA GLY A 191 -2.28 -6.65 -5.56
C GLY A 191 -2.06 -8.09 -5.98
N ASP A 192 -1.07 -8.77 -5.38
CA ASP A 192 -0.81 -10.18 -5.67
C ASP A 192 -1.95 -11.12 -5.22
N ARG A 193 -2.79 -10.68 -4.29
CA ARG A 193 -3.96 -11.44 -3.80
C ARG A 193 -5.23 -11.15 -4.58
N LEU A 194 -5.27 -10.05 -5.35
CA LEU A 194 -6.45 -9.59 -6.07
C LEU A 194 -6.33 -9.89 -7.56
N LEU A 195 -7.17 -10.80 -8.05
CA LEU A 195 -7.26 -11.08 -9.49
C LEU A 195 -7.98 -9.94 -10.22
N GLY A 196 -7.38 -9.48 -11.32
CA GLY A 196 -8.03 -8.53 -12.25
C GLY A 196 -8.06 -7.08 -11.75
N ALA A 197 -7.18 -6.70 -10.83
CA ALA A 197 -7.05 -5.29 -10.47
C ALA A 197 -6.61 -4.44 -11.67
N GLU A 198 -7.32 -3.34 -11.91
CA GLU A 198 -6.94 -2.37 -12.94
C GLU A 198 -5.74 -1.56 -12.45
N VAL A 199 -4.64 -1.61 -13.21
CA VAL A 199 -3.39 -0.91 -12.90
C VAL A 199 -2.90 -0.17 -14.14
N ALA A 200 -2.07 0.86 -13.94
CA ALA A 200 -1.45 1.58 -15.03
C ALA A 200 -0.48 0.67 -15.82
N ASP A 201 -0.39 0.89 -17.14
CA ASP A 201 0.48 0.13 -18.06
C ASP A 201 1.97 0.17 -17.66
N THR A 202 2.37 1.19 -16.90
CA THR A 202 3.71 1.41 -16.35
C THR A 202 4.06 0.43 -15.22
N LEU A 203 3.06 0.03 -14.42
CA LEU A 203 3.30 -0.72 -13.18
C LEU A 203 4.00 -2.06 -13.43
N PRO A 204 3.57 -2.93 -14.37
CA PRO A 204 4.21 -4.22 -14.58
C PRO A 204 5.71 -4.09 -14.86
N GLY A 205 6.08 -3.14 -15.72
CA GLY A 205 7.47 -2.93 -16.13
C GLY A 205 8.40 -2.35 -15.05
N VAL A 206 7.84 -1.77 -13.98
CA VAL A 206 8.60 -1.16 -12.89
C VAL A 206 8.50 -1.98 -11.60
N ARG A 207 7.48 -2.81 -11.45
CA ARG A 207 7.15 -3.56 -10.23
C ARG A 207 8.34 -4.29 -9.61
N ALA A 208 9.08 -5.07 -10.39
CA ALA A 208 10.21 -5.85 -9.88
C ALA A 208 11.29 -4.94 -9.24
N LEU A 209 11.63 -3.84 -9.93
CA LEU A 209 12.54 -2.84 -9.39
C LEU A 209 11.96 -2.14 -8.16
N ALA A 210 10.69 -1.73 -8.21
CA ALA A 210 10.01 -1.05 -7.10
C ALA A 210 10.06 -1.88 -5.82
N VAL A 211 9.71 -3.17 -5.91
CA VAL A 211 9.74 -4.10 -4.80
C VAL A 211 11.18 -4.33 -4.30
N ALA A 212 12.14 -4.55 -5.20
CA ALA A 212 13.55 -4.74 -4.82
C ALA A 212 14.13 -3.50 -4.09
N ARG A 213 13.84 -2.30 -4.60
CA ARG A 213 14.23 -1.03 -3.97
C ARG A 213 13.60 -0.86 -2.60
N THR A 214 12.31 -1.10 -2.51
CA THR A 214 11.57 -0.95 -1.26
C THR A 214 12.07 -1.91 -0.18
N ARG A 215 12.39 -3.17 -0.55
CA ARG A 215 12.99 -4.14 0.38
C ARG A 215 14.40 -3.77 0.85
N SER A 216 15.13 -2.96 0.09
CA SER A 216 16.47 -2.50 0.49
C SER A 216 16.45 -1.41 1.57
N VAL A 217 15.28 -0.83 1.86
CA VAL A 217 15.13 0.22 2.87
C VAL A 217 15.31 -0.39 4.27
N PRO A 218 16.22 0.14 5.11
CA PRO A 218 16.39 -0.36 6.47
C PRO A 218 15.19 0.00 7.37
N GLY A 219 14.96 -0.80 8.41
CA GLY A 219 13.94 -0.50 9.42
C GLY A 219 12.50 -0.59 8.90
N LEU A 220 12.21 -1.51 7.98
CA LEU A 220 10.86 -1.72 7.43
C LEU A 220 9.81 -1.89 8.53
N VAL A 221 8.72 -1.12 8.43
CA VAL A 221 7.56 -1.19 9.32
C VAL A 221 6.33 -1.53 8.50
N ARG A 222 5.87 -2.78 8.58
CA ARG A 222 4.67 -3.28 7.88
C ARG A 222 3.41 -2.96 8.68
N GLY A 223 2.28 -2.74 8.01
CA GLY A 223 0.99 -2.47 8.67
C GLY A 223 0.99 -1.20 9.52
N ALA A 224 1.84 -0.23 9.17
CA ALA A 224 1.90 1.04 9.89
C ALA A 224 0.62 1.85 9.64
N GLY A 225 -0.21 1.99 10.67
CA GLY A 225 -1.36 2.87 10.67
C GLY A 225 -0.98 4.32 10.40
N ASP A 226 -1.98 5.15 10.09
CA ASP A 226 -1.83 6.58 9.88
C ASP A 226 -2.39 7.35 11.07
N ASP A 227 -1.62 8.30 11.61
CA ASP A 227 -1.90 9.01 12.86
C ASP A 227 -2.86 10.20 12.69
N THR A 228 -3.42 10.39 11.50
CA THR A 228 -4.31 11.52 11.18
C THR A 228 -5.49 11.61 12.14
N ALA A 229 -6.05 10.47 12.57
CA ALA A 229 -7.17 10.44 13.52
C ALA A 229 -6.74 10.89 14.94
N GLU A 230 -5.59 10.42 15.41
CA GLU A 230 -4.98 10.84 16.68
C GLU A 230 -4.69 12.35 16.66
N ARG A 231 -4.05 12.85 15.61
CA ARG A 231 -3.71 14.27 15.46
C ARG A 231 -4.94 15.17 15.46
N PHE A 232 -6.02 14.76 14.82
CA PHE A 232 -7.28 15.49 14.87
C PHE A 232 -7.84 15.58 16.30
N ALA A 233 -7.77 14.49 17.07
CA ALA A 233 -8.24 14.46 18.44
C ALA A 233 -7.36 15.30 19.38
N GLU A 234 -6.04 15.29 19.19
CA GLU A 234 -5.08 16.04 20.00
C GLU A 234 -5.15 17.55 19.78
N LEU A 235 -5.42 17.99 18.55
CA LEU A 235 -5.53 19.41 18.20
C LEU A 235 -6.87 20.05 18.62
N GLU A 236 -7.59 19.42 19.55
CA GLU A 236 -8.95 19.82 19.98
C GLU A 236 -9.89 20.02 18.79
N GLY A 237 -9.73 19.21 17.72
CA GLY A 237 -10.55 19.32 16.51
C GLY A 237 -12.02 18.94 16.72
N LEU A 238 -12.36 18.42 17.90
CA LEU A 238 -13.70 17.98 18.23
C LEU A 238 -14.60 19.16 18.66
N PRO A 239 -15.83 19.23 18.15
CA PRO A 239 -16.78 20.22 18.63
C PRO A 239 -17.20 19.93 20.08
N GLU A 240 -17.33 20.98 20.89
CA GLU A 240 -17.81 20.93 22.28
C GLU A 240 -19.33 20.72 22.33
N LEU A 241 -19.79 19.53 21.93
CA LEU A 241 -21.19 19.12 21.92
C LEU A 241 -21.39 17.81 22.71
N PRO A 242 -22.54 17.65 23.39
CA PRO A 242 -22.91 16.35 23.98
C PRO A 242 -22.86 15.24 22.92
N GLY A 243 -22.18 14.13 23.21
CA GLY A 243 -22.06 13.00 22.29
C GLY A 243 -20.98 13.13 21.20
N ALA A 244 -20.29 14.27 21.06
CA ALA A 244 -19.27 14.47 20.01
C ALA A 244 -18.12 13.44 20.08
N ARG A 245 -17.66 13.08 21.28
CA ARG A 245 -16.61 12.07 21.47
C ARG A 245 -17.06 10.67 21.05
N GLU A 246 -18.30 10.31 21.35
CA GLU A 246 -18.89 9.04 20.95
C GLU A 246 -19.05 8.97 19.42
N ALA A 247 -19.59 10.02 18.82
CA ALA A 247 -19.70 10.18 17.37
C ALA A 247 -18.34 10.08 16.66
N PHE A 248 -17.31 10.76 17.20
CA PHE A 248 -15.96 10.67 16.67
C PHE A 248 -15.37 9.26 16.77
N GLY A 249 -15.63 8.54 17.87
CA GLY A 249 -15.23 7.13 17.99
C GLY A 249 -15.73 6.28 16.83
N LYS A 250 -16.98 6.51 16.38
CA LYS A 250 -17.55 5.82 15.20
C LYS A 250 -17.00 6.31 13.87
N LEU A 251 -16.69 7.60 13.74
CA LEU A 251 -15.98 8.10 12.56
C LEU A 251 -14.59 7.45 12.44
N ARG A 252 -13.84 7.39 13.55
CA ARG A 252 -12.51 6.75 13.62
C ARG A 252 -12.59 5.27 13.23
N GLU A 253 -13.57 4.54 13.75
CA GLU A 253 -13.81 3.13 13.40
C GLU A 253 -14.07 2.96 11.89
N PHE A 254 -14.85 3.85 11.29
CA PHE A 254 -15.15 3.81 9.87
C PHE A 254 -13.96 4.16 8.96
N VAL A 255 -13.17 5.18 9.32
CA VAL A 255 -12.03 5.57 8.47
C VAL A 255 -10.88 4.57 8.54
N GLY A 256 -10.73 3.88 9.68
CA GLY A 256 -9.79 2.77 9.88
C GLY A 256 -8.35 3.16 9.50
N ASP A 257 -7.68 2.28 8.77
CA ASP A 257 -6.29 2.44 8.31
C ASP A 257 -6.13 3.46 7.18
N HIS A 258 -7.23 4.04 6.69
CA HIS A 258 -7.25 4.94 5.55
C HIS A 258 -7.79 6.33 5.90
N PRO A 259 -7.30 7.02 6.95
CA PRO A 259 -7.91 8.26 7.44
C PRO A 259 -7.76 9.44 6.46
N LEU A 260 -6.79 9.40 5.55
CA LEU A 260 -6.60 10.45 4.54
C LEU A 260 -7.61 10.39 3.39
N TRP A 261 -8.27 9.24 3.16
CA TRP A 261 -9.27 9.11 2.11
C TRP A 261 -10.62 9.68 2.62
N TRP A 262 -11.00 10.86 2.16
CA TRP A 262 -12.21 11.55 2.58
C TRP A 262 -12.88 12.28 1.41
N SER A 263 -13.64 11.53 0.61
CA SER A 263 -14.36 12.02 -0.56
C SER A 263 -15.87 12.15 -0.32
N PRO A 264 -16.62 12.88 -1.17
CA PRO A 264 -18.07 12.99 -1.05
C PRO A 264 -18.76 11.62 -0.98
N ASP A 265 -18.35 10.67 -1.82
CA ASP A 265 -18.96 9.34 -1.82
C ASP A 265 -18.65 8.57 -0.54
N ARG A 266 -17.45 8.73 0.03
CA ARG A 266 -17.09 8.12 1.31
C ARG A 266 -17.91 8.70 2.47
N VAL A 267 -18.12 10.02 2.48
CA VAL A 267 -19.00 10.69 3.45
C VAL A 267 -20.44 10.21 3.33
N SER A 268 -20.95 10.12 2.10
CA SER A 268 -22.30 9.64 1.86
C SER A 268 -22.49 8.22 2.37
N ARG A 269 -21.53 7.33 2.05
CA ARG A 269 -21.50 5.95 2.53
C ARG A 269 -21.48 5.88 4.06
N PHE A 270 -20.69 6.73 4.72
CA PHE A 270 -20.64 6.80 6.17
C PHE A 270 -22.00 7.16 6.79
N LEU A 271 -22.57 8.29 6.36
CA LEU A 271 -23.79 8.86 6.95
C LEU A 271 -25.05 8.06 6.61
N THR A 272 -25.12 7.49 5.40
CA THR A 272 -26.39 6.92 4.88
C THR A 272 -26.42 5.40 4.87
N SER A 273 -25.27 4.73 5.01
CA SER A 273 -25.20 3.27 4.91
C SER A 273 -24.47 2.64 6.09
N TRP A 274 -23.23 3.04 6.38
CA TRP A 274 -22.43 2.40 7.41
C TRP A 274 -22.96 2.67 8.82
N LEU A 275 -23.25 3.94 9.17
CA LEU A 275 -23.77 4.30 10.50
C LEU A 275 -25.11 3.59 10.81
N PRO A 276 -26.16 3.69 9.96
CA PRO A 276 -27.43 3.00 10.21
C PRO A 276 -27.27 1.49 10.41
N ARG A 277 -26.34 0.89 9.66
CA ARG A 277 -26.12 -0.55 9.63
C ARG A 277 -25.30 -1.07 10.80
N GLU A 278 -24.18 -0.42 11.13
CA GLU A 278 -23.16 -0.98 12.03
C GLU A 278 -23.09 -0.27 13.39
N ALA A 279 -23.46 1.01 13.47
CA ALA A 279 -23.26 1.78 14.70
C ALA A 279 -24.47 1.74 15.65
N ILE A 280 -24.17 1.62 16.95
CA ILE A 280 -25.07 1.96 18.06
C ILE A 280 -24.56 3.28 18.63
N LEU A 281 -25.44 4.27 18.70
CA LEU A 281 -25.13 5.62 19.15
C LEU A 281 -26.25 6.16 20.03
N SER A 282 -25.91 6.98 21.01
CA SER A 282 -26.88 7.79 21.75
C SER A 282 -27.53 8.86 20.85
N ASP A 283 -28.73 9.33 21.20
CA ASP A 283 -29.40 10.44 20.48
C ASP A 283 -28.51 11.70 20.43
N ALA A 284 -27.77 11.97 21.51
CA ALA A 284 -26.81 13.07 21.59
C ALA A 284 -25.69 12.89 20.55
N ALA A 285 -25.13 11.68 20.42
CA ALA A 285 -24.10 11.41 19.42
C ALA A 285 -24.64 11.46 17.99
N ILE A 286 -25.86 11.00 17.74
CA ILE A 286 -26.52 11.13 16.43
C ILE A 286 -26.67 12.62 16.07
N ALA A 287 -27.11 13.45 17.02
CA ALA A 287 -27.25 14.90 16.81
C ALA A 287 -25.90 15.60 16.60
N ALA A 288 -24.84 15.16 17.28
CA ALA A 288 -23.49 15.73 17.15
C ALA A 288 -22.74 15.29 15.89
N MET A 289 -23.09 14.14 15.30
CA MET A 289 -22.36 13.53 14.18
C MET A 289 -22.11 14.46 12.99
N PRO A 290 -23.09 15.26 12.49
CA PRO A 290 -22.84 16.17 11.38
C PRO A 290 -21.73 17.19 11.67
N GLU A 291 -21.68 17.73 12.89
CA GLU A 291 -20.65 18.70 13.29
C GLU A 291 -19.27 18.06 13.44
N VAL A 292 -19.20 16.82 13.95
CA VAL A 292 -17.96 16.04 14.00
C VAL A 292 -17.43 15.80 12.57
N VAL A 293 -18.30 15.41 11.65
CA VAL A 293 -17.94 15.16 10.25
C VAL A 293 -17.53 16.45 9.52
N ARG A 294 -18.17 17.59 9.79
CA ARG A 294 -17.72 18.90 9.28
C ARG A 294 -16.36 19.30 9.85
N ALA A 295 -16.11 19.06 11.14
CA ALA A 295 -14.83 19.35 11.77
C ALA A 295 -13.69 18.50 11.19
N TRP A 296 -13.93 17.20 11.00
CA TRP A 296 -13.02 16.31 10.30
C TRP A 296 -12.75 16.75 8.86
N THR A 297 -13.77 17.19 8.15
CA THR A 297 -13.64 17.70 6.77
C THR A 297 -12.76 18.94 6.71
N ARG A 298 -12.96 19.89 7.63
CA ARG A 298 -12.11 21.08 7.76
C ARG A 298 -10.65 20.72 8.04
N PHE A 299 -10.43 19.76 8.94
CA PHE A 299 -9.09 19.25 9.25
C PHE A 299 -8.41 18.62 8.02
N ASN A 300 -9.17 17.91 7.19
CA ASN A 300 -8.68 17.26 5.98
C ASN A 300 -8.63 18.20 4.75
N GLY A 301 -8.67 19.52 4.92
CA GLY A 301 -8.47 20.48 3.82
C GLY A 301 -9.75 21.13 3.28
N ASP A 302 -10.89 20.95 3.96
CA ASP A 302 -12.12 21.73 3.78
C ASP A 302 -12.67 21.75 2.34
N GLN A 303 -12.71 20.58 1.71
CA GLN A 303 -13.17 20.48 0.32
C GLN A 303 -14.66 20.83 0.18
N PRO A 304 -15.06 21.83 -0.63
CA PRO A 304 -16.45 22.29 -0.70
C PRO A 304 -17.45 21.21 -1.15
N ALA A 305 -17.01 20.27 -2.00
CA ALA A 305 -17.84 19.17 -2.45
C ALA A 305 -18.21 18.20 -1.32
N VAL A 306 -17.28 17.98 -0.38
CA VAL A 306 -17.51 17.15 0.81
C VAL A 306 -18.51 17.85 1.73
N SER A 307 -18.32 19.14 2.00
CA SER A 307 -19.22 19.93 2.84
C SER A 307 -20.66 19.95 2.29
N ARG A 308 -20.84 20.13 0.98
CA ARG A 308 -22.17 20.04 0.34
C ARG A 308 -22.81 18.66 0.54
N ARG A 309 -22.03 17.59 0.39
CA ARG A 309 -22.54 16.23 0.61
C ARG A 309 -22.99 16.01 2.05
N ILE A 310 -22.27 16.56 3.03
CA ILE A 310 -22.68 16.52 4.43
C ILE A 310 -24.03 17.21 4.60
N ASP A 311 -24.20 18.40 4.03
CA ASP A 311 -25.46 19.16 4.15
C ASP A 311 -26.65 18.46 3.47
N GLU A 312 -26.41 17.71 2.40
CA GLU A 312 -27.41 16.88 1.72
C GLU A 312 -27.83 15.64 2.53
N ASP A 313 -26.87 14.94 3.14
CA ASP A 313 -27.12 13.64 3.77
C ASP A 313 -27.46 13.74 5.26
N ALA A 314 -26.84 14.68 5.99
CA ALA A 314 -26.99 14.83 7.44
C ALA A 314 -28.44 14.96 7.94
N PRO A 315 -29.35 15.70 7.27
CA PRO A 315 -30.74 15.82 7.71
C PRO A 315 -31.50 14.49 7.79
N ARG A 316 -31.03 13.47 7.06
CA ARG A 316 -31.66 12.14 7.00
C ARG A 316 -31.12 11.18 8.07
N LEU A 317 -29.98 11.51 8.70
CA LEU A 317 -29.25 10.59 9.57
C LEU A 317 -30.11 10.04 10.71
N ALA A 318 -30.83 10.91 11.43
CA ALA A 318 -31.66 10.47 12.57
C ALA A 318 -32.76 9.48 12.14
N ALA A 319 -33.42 9.75 11.01
CA ALA A 319 -34.45 8.85 10.47
C ALA A 319 -33.86 7.50 10.03
N LEU A 320 -32.67 7.50 9.41
CA LEU A 320 -31.99 6.27 9.00
C LEU A 320 -31.49 5.47 10.21
N MET A 321 -30.99 6.12 11.26
CA MET A 321 -30.53 5.47 12.49
C MET A 321 -31.67 4.78 13.25
N ALA A 322 -32.89 5.32 13.17
CA ALA A 322 -34.09 4.77 13.77
C ALA A 322 -34.73 3.63 12.96
N ASP A 323 -34.31 3.41 11.71
CA ASP A 323 -34.83 2.35 10.86
C ASP A 323 -34.12 1.01 11.17
N GLU A 324 -34.76 0.19 11.99
CA GLU A 324 -34.26 -1.13 12.38
C GLU A 324 -34.05 -2.09 11.20
N SER A 325 -34.72 -1.87 10.06
CA SER A 325 -34.57 -2.72 8.87
C SER A 325 -33.20 -2.58 8.20
N LEU A 326 -32.51 -1.46 8.46
CA LEU A 326 -31.15 -1.20 7.96
C LEU A 326 -30.07 -1.84 8.83
N ALA A 327 -30.40 -2.31 10.03
CA ALA A 327 -29.43 -2.82 10.99
C ALA A 327 -28.74 -4.11 10.48
N GLY A 328 -27.41 -4.07 10.45
CA GLY A 328 -26.56 -5.22 10.17
C GLY A 328 -26.74 -6.33 11.22
N LEU A 329 -26.22 -7.52 10.91
CA LEU A 329 -26.31 -8.66 11.82
C LEU A 329 -25.62 -8.36 13.17
N GLY A 330 -24.42 -7.76 13.15
CA GLY A 330 -23.67 -7.42 14.34
C GLY A 330 -24.42 -6.46 15.27
N LYS A 331 -24.95 -5.36 14.71
CA LYS A 331 -25.78 -4.40 15.44
C LYS A 331 -27.00 -5.04 16.07
N ARG A 332 -27.73 -5.88 15.33
CA ARG A 332 -28.92 -6.59 15.85
C ARG A 332 -28.59 -7.53 17.01
N LEU A 333 -27.46 -8.25 16.94
CA LEU A 333 -27.01 -9.12 18.03
C LEU A 333 -26.65 -8.30 19.28
N ALA A 334 -25.88 -7.23 19.12
CA ALA A 334 -25.52 -6.34 20.22
C ALA A 334 -26.75 -5.69 20.89
N GLN A 335 -27.73 -5.23 20.10
CA GLN A 335 -28.99 -4.70 20.62
C GLN A 335 -29.79 -5.76 21.40
N ALA A 336 -29.84 -7.00 20.91
CA ALA A 336 -30.51 -8.09 21.62
C ALA A 336 -29.81 -8.44 22.95
N GLU A 337 -28.49 -8.36 23.01
CA GLU A 337 -27.72 -8.55 24.24
C GLU A 337 -27.97 -7.43 25.26
N LEU A 338 -27.98 -6.17 24.81
CA LEU A 338 -28.30 -5.02 25.64
C LEU A 338 -29.72 -5.12 26.23
N ALA A 339 -30.71 -5.42 25.39
CA ALA A 339 -32.09 -5.61 25.85
C ALA A 339 -32.22 -6.77 26.86
N ARG A 340 -31.45 -7.86 26.68
CA ARG A 340 -31.41 -8.96 27.66
C ARG A 340 -30.75 -8.54 28.97
N ALA A 341 -29.70 -7.73 28.92
CA ALA A 341 -29.02 -7.23 30.11
C ALA A 341 -29.92 -6.27 30.92
N GLU A 342 -30.66 -5.38 30.24
CA GLU A 342 -31.66 -4.49 30.87
C GLU A 342 -32.77 -5.30 31.55
N LEU A 343 -33.33 -6.31 30.87
CA LEU A 343 -34.35 -7.20 31.44
C LEU A 343 -33.84 -8.03 32.63
N ALA A 344 -32.53 -8.31 32.69
CA ALA A 344 -31.92 -9.02 33.80
C ALA A 344 -31.67 -8.11 35.02
N GLN A 345 -31.41 -6.81 34.79
CA GLN A 345 -31.27 -5.81 35.85
C GLN A 345 -32.61 -5.41 36.47
N ASP A 346 -33.69 -5.44 35.69
CA ASP A 346 -35.05 -5.12 36.15
C ASP A 346 -35.79 -6.28 36.85
N ARG A 347 -35.15 -7.45 37.00
CA ARG A 347 -35.77 -8.58 37.72
C ARG A 347 -35.57 -8.36 39.24
N PRO A 348 -36.64 -8.06 40.01
CA PRO A 348 -36.50 -7.82 41.45
C PRO A 348 -36.03 -9.10 42.15
N ASP A 349 -35.13 -8.92 43.12
CA ASP A 349 -34.60 -9.95 44.01
C ASP A 349 -35.77 -10.62 44.74
N GLN A 350 -36.28 -11.72 44.19
CA GLN A 350 -37.22 -12.58 44.90
C GLN A 350 -36.41 -13.35 45.93
N GLY A 351 -36.14 -12.69 47.06
CA GLY A 351 -35.56 -13.30 48.25
C GLY A 351 -36.37 -14.56 48.64
N PRO A 352 -35.70 -15.57 49.22
CA PRO A 352 -36.31 -16.87 49.45
C PRO A 352 -37.53 -16.72 50.36
N GLN A 353 -38.71 -17.15 49.86
CA GLN A 353 -39.86 -17.36 50.72
C GLN A 353 -39.55 -18.57 51.62
N GLU A 354 -39.15 -18.28 52.86
CA GLU A 354 -39.19 -19.25 53.95
C GLU A 354 -40.64 -19.69 54.18
N GLY A 355 -40.88 -20.99 54.03
CA GLY A 355 -42.13 -21.66 54.36
C GLY A 355 -41.83 -22.90 55.19
#